data_AF-A0A953H1T1-F1
#
_entry.id   AF-A0A953H1T1-F1
#
_cell.length_a   1.000
_cell.length_b   1.000
_cell.length_c   1.000
_cell.angle_alpha   90.00
_cell.angle_beta   90.00
_cell.angle_gamma   90.00
#
_symmetry.space_group_name_H-M   'P 1'
#
loop_
_entity.id
_entity.type
_entity.pdbx_description
1 polymer ?
#
loop_
_entity_poly.entity_id
_entity_poly.type
_entity_poly.pdbx_seq_one_letter_code
_entity_poly.pdbx_strand_id
1 'polypeptide(L)'
;MQLNKVLHIVWTNLAERKARTLIAAFVIAFAVAVVMVVASLAQGFLRGALAKAEQAFPRGALLAKPRTMNIMMLAVQTTKIDDAVVEKIRALPGVEYCAPQLSMKMPLRAEAEIAGQQAVTDAVVVGVDPVTVKSDVKPGYKFDYDEGTSSPMPCVVPAFFLDMYNLAYADSAGLPKVNETFPIGKHVKLYLGESYLLGATGNPQGKAREFDCQIVGMTQNPSFRSGILIPIGYAREFNKWFTGTDKADYNAAHVRVGDLAKLDEVTSAIAGMNLTVESNRDVIEKFRFVVRSVTVMTGAFALIVVAIAAVSIFNTFSLIMTQRRGEVGLLRAVGGTRKTVTKLFLTEVASIGLIGGVIGVAASWPLLAWADGRILAQLPKVSFLPERLFFVSWPMAVACVVSATLVCVLTTLPAILRTTRMQPTQLVSEA
;
A
#
# COMPACT_ATOMS: atom_id res chain seq x y z
N MET A 1 -27.70 -44.35 12.32
CA MET A 1 -27.77 -43.44 13.47
C MET A 1 -28.10 -42.05 12.93
N GLN A 2 -29.23 -41.45 13.31
CA GLN A 2 -29.64 -40.14 12.81
C GLN A 2 -28.66 -39.05 13.27
N LEU A 3 -28.32 -38.10 12.40
CA LEU A 3 -27.31 -37.04 12.62
C LEU A 3 -27.56 -36.26 13.93
N ASN A 4 -28.81 -35.97 14.25
CA ASN A 4 -29.19 -35.27 15.49
C ASN A 4 -28.80 -36.03 16.76
N LYS A 5 -28.89 -37.38 16.77
CA LYS A 5 -28.48 -38.19 17.93
C LYS A 5 -26.96 -38.16 18.11
N VAL A 6 -26.21 -38.14 17.02
CA VAL A 6 -24.73 -38.02 17.05
C VAL A 6 -24.33 -36.66 17.62
N LEU A 7 -24.94 -35.58 17.13
CA LEU A 7 -24.69 -34.22 17.62
C LEU A 7 -25.02 -34.06 19.10
N HIS A 8 -26.13 -34.63 19.56
CA HIS A 8 -26.52 -34.57 20.97
C HIS A 8 -25.50 -35.27 21.88
N ILE A 9 -25.04 -36.47 21.48
CA ILE A 9 -24.01 -37.23 22.23
C ILE A 9 -22.66 -36.50 22.24
N VAL A 10 -22.30 -35.85 21.13
CA VAL A 10 -21.09 -35.02 21.07
C VAL A 10 -21.19 -33.85 22.04
N TRP A 11 -22.33 -33.15 22.08
CA TRP A 11 -22.53 -32.01 22.98
C TRP A 11 -22.45 -32.40 24.46
N THR A 12 -23.07 -33.53 24.84
CA THR A 12 -22.99 -34.03 26.22
C THR A 12 -21.56 -34.41 26.60
N ASN A 13 -20.83 -35.09 25.71
CA ASN A 13 -19.41 -35.44 25.94
C ASN A 13 -18.52 -34.20 26.11
N LEU A 14 -18.73 -33.17 25.30
CA LEU A 14 -17.97 -31.92 25.40
C LEU A 14 -18.26 -31.17 26.70
N ALA A 15 -19.53 -31.19 27.14
CA ALA A 15 -20.00 -30.49 28.35
C ALA A 15 -19.54 -31.16 29.65
N GLU A 16 -19.34 -32.48 29.67
CA GLU A 16 -18.82 -33.19 30.83
C GLU A 16 -17.33 -32.94 31.09
N ARG A 17 -16.55 -32.64 30.04
CA ARG A 17 -15.08 -32.49 30.13
C ARG A 17 -14.60 -31.08 29.79
N LYS A 18 -15.25 -30.08 30.38
CA LYS A 18 -15.09 -28.64 30.09
C LYS A 18 -13.63 -28.17 30.01
N ALA A 19 -12.80 -28.50 31.00
CA ALA A 19 -11.44 -27.96 31.09
C ALA A 19 -10.56 -28.29 29.88
N ARG A 20 -10.63 -29.52 29.34
CA ARG A 20 -9.76 -29.95 28.24
C ARG A 20 -10.29 -29.49 26.88
N THR A 21 -11.60 -29.56 26.69
CA THR A 21 -12.26 -29.01 25.51
C THR A 21 -11.97 -27.52 25.37
N LEU A 22 -11.97 -26.78 26.50
CA LEU A 22 -11.61 -25.37 26.54
C LEU A 22 -10.15 -25.11 26.14
N ILE A 23 -9.19 -25.90 26.65
CA ILE A 23 -7.77 -25.76 26.27
C ILE A 23 -7.58 -26.02 24.77
N ALA A 24 -8.17 -27.09 24.23
CA ALA A 24 -8.06 -27.41 22.80
C ALA A 24 -8.72 -26.33 21.92
N ALA A 25 -9.94 -25.89 22.27
CA ALA A 25 -10.63 -24.83 21.57
C ALA A 25 -9.85 -23.50 21.64
N PHE A 26 -9.21 -23.20 22.76
CA PHE A 26 -8.37 -22.00 22.93
C PHE A 26 -7.13 -22.03 22.04
N VAL A 27 -6.40 -23.15 21.97
CA VAL A 27 -5.24 -23.30 21.09
C VAL A 27 -5.64 -23.11 19.62
N ILE A 28 -6.77 -23.68 19.22
CA ILE A 28 -7.31 -23.53 17.86
C ILE A 28 -7.72 -22.07 17.60
N ALA A 29 -8.44 -21.45 18.54
CA ALA A 29 -8.87 -20.06 18.44
C ALA A 29 -7.67 -19.10 18.32
N PHE A 30 -6.62 -19.33 19.11
CA PHE A 30 -5.38 -18.56 19.06
C PHE A 30 -4.68 -18.71 17.71
N ALA A 31 -4.52 -19.94 17.20
CA ALA A 31 -3.91 -20.17 15.90
C ALA A 31 -4.70 -19.50 14.76
N VAL A 32 -6.03 -19.59 14.80
CA VAL A 32 -6.92 -18.92 13.83
C VAL A 32 -6.82 -17.40 13.93
N ALA A 33 -6.74 -16.84 15.13
CA ALA A 33 -6.56 -15.41 15.32
C ALA A 33 -5.24 -14.92 14.71
N VAL A 34 -4.14 -15.66 14.89
CA VAL A 34 -2.84 -15.32 14.28
C VAL A 34 -2.91 -15.40 12.76
N VAL A 35 -3.48 -16.46 12.19
CA VAL A 35 -3.66 -16.60 10.74
C VAL A 35 -4.51 -15.45 10.18
N MET A 36 -5.57 -15.05 10.87
CA MET A 36 -6.42 -13.92 10.50
C MET A 36 -5.65 -12.59 10.52
N VAL A 37 -4.80 -12.35 11.52
CA VAL A 37 -3.95 -11.15 11.58
C VAL A 37 -3.03 -11.09 10.36
N VAL A 38 -2.35 -12.20 10.04
CA VAL A 38 -1.43 -12.27 8.91
C VAL A 38 -2.15 -12.06 7.57
N ALA A 39 -3.26 -12.78 7.36
CA ALA A 39 -4.02 -12.71 6.12
C ALA A 39 -4.67 -11.33 5.91
N SER A 40 -5.19 -10.72 6.97
CA SER A 40 -5.81 -9.40 6.90
C SER A 40 -4.80 -8.28 6.66
N LEU A 41 -3.60 -8.36 7.25
CA LEU A 41 -2.52 -7.40 7.02
C LEU A 41 -2.02 -7.47 5.57
N ALA A 42 -1.81 -8.69 5.06
CA ALA A 42 -1.40 -8.90 3.69
C ALA A 42 -2.43 -8.33 2.70
N GLN A 43 -3.72 -8.62 2.89
CA GLN A 43 -4.78 -8.10 2.02
C GLN A 43 -4.98 -6.59 2.15
N GLY A 44 -4.92 -6.05 3.36
CA GLY A 44 -5.08 -4.62 3.62
C GLY A 44 -3.95 -3.81 3.00
N PHE A 45 -2.70 -4.22 3.23
CA PHE A 45 -1.55 -3.57 2.62
C PHE A 45 -1.53 -3.72 1.10
N LEU A 46 -1.77 -4.92 0.55
CA LEU A 46 -1.86 -5.14 -0.89
C LEU A 46 -2.93 -4.26 -1.53
N ARG A 47 -4.17 -4.31 -1.04
CA ARG A 47 -5.27 -3.57 -1.66
C ARG A 47 -5.13 -2.07 -1.48
N GLY A 48 -4.83 -1.61 -0.26
CA GLY A 48 -4.72 -0.19 0.04
C GLY A 48 -3.54 0.46 -0.69
N ALA A 49 -2.37 -0.17 -0.65
CA ALA A 49 -1.19 0.39 -1.30
C ALA A 49 -1.23 0.24 -2.81
N LEU A 50 -1.75 -0.87 -3.37
CA LEU A 50 -1.93 -0.98 -4.83
C LEU A 50 -3.00 -0.03 -5.35
N ALA A 51 -4.13 0.15 -4.65
CA ALA A 51 -5.16 1.09 -5.09
C ALA A 51 -4.62 2.53 -5.13
N LYS A 52 -3.91 2.95 -4.08
CA LYS A 52 -3.24 4.27 -4.07
C LYS A 52 -2.15 4.37 -5.12
N ALA A 53 -1.37 3.32 -5.34
CA ALA A 53 -0.34 3.31 -6.38
C ALA A 53 -0.95 3.40 -7.78
N GLU A 54 -2.01 2.66 -8.09
CA GLU A 54 -2.69 2.71 -9.39
C GLU A 54 -3.40 4.05 -9.62
N GLN A 55 -4.00 4.64 -8.59
CA GLN A 55 -4.60 5.98 -8.69
C GLN A 55 -3.54 7.06 -8.91
N ALA A 56 -2.39 6.94 -8.25
CA ALA A 56 -1.30 7.90 -8.36
C ALA A 56 -0.48 7.73 -9.65
N PHE A 57 -0.52 6.54 -10.26
CA PHE A 57 0.24 6.17 -11.45
C PHE A 57 -0.66 5.47 -12.48
N PRO A 58 -1.35 6.22 -13.36
CA PRO A 58 -2.15 5.62 -14.42
C PRO A 58 -1.26 4.78 -15.35
N ARG A 59 -1.74 3.59 -15.74
CA ARG A 59 -0.96 2.56 -16.46
C ARG A 59 -0.36 3.02 -17.80
N GLY A 60 -0.87 4.10 -18.39
CA GLY A 60 -0.39 4.67 -19.64
C GLY A 60 0.61 5.82 -19.49
N ALA A 61 0.97 6.22 -18.27
CA ALA A 61 1.90 7.33 -18.06
C ALA A 61 3.37 6.85 -18.09
N LEU A 62 4.14 7.43 -19.00
CA LEU A 62 5.57 7.25 -19.19
C LEU A 62 6.29 8.56 -18.88
N LEU A 63 7.45 8.48 -18.26
CA LEU A 63 8.32 9.61 -18.00
C LEU A 63 9.59 9.47 -18.83
N ALA A 64 9.73 10.28 -19.87
CA ALA A 64 10.93 10.32 -20.69
C ALA A 64 11.94 11.31 -20.08
N LYS A 65 13.15 10.84 -19.80
CA LYS A 65 14.26 11.64 -19.27
C LYS A 65 15.48 11.59 -20.20
N PRO A 66 16.36 12.58 -20.14
CA PRO A 66 17.66 12.52 -20.80
C PRO A 66 18.45 11.32 -20.28
N ARG A 67 19.12 10.60 -21.18
CA ARG A 67 19.96 9.48 -20.79
C ARG A 67 21.22 10.01 -20.13
N THR A 68 21.43 9.65 -18.86
CA THR A 68 22.63 9.98 -18.12
C THR A 68 23.55 8.75 -18.03
N MET A 69 24.85 8.98 -18.22
CA MET A 69 25.86 8.02 -17.82
C MET A 69 26.48 8.52 -16.51
N ASN A 70 26.27 7.73 -15.45
CA ASN A 70 26.84 8.03 -14.14
C ASN A 70 28.18 7.31 -14.03
N ILE A 71 29.26 8.08 -13.88
CA ILE A 71 30.60 7.58 -13.58
C ILE A 71 30.96 8.10 -12.20
N MET A 72 30.88 7.24 -11.18
CA MET A 72 30.97 7.63 -9.76
C MET A 72 29.97 8.77 -9.43
N MET A 73 30.46 9.93 -8.98
CA MET A 73 29.62 11.11 -8.71
C MET A 73 29.36 12.00 -9.94
N LEU A 74 29.95 11.69 -11.10
CA LEU A 74 29.81 12.48 -12.32
C LEU A 74 28.63 11.96 -13.16
N ALA A 75 27.59 12.77 -13.31
CA ALA A 75 26.48 12.48 -14.22
C ALA A 75 26.70 13.21 -15.56
N VAL A 76 27.01 12.47 -16.62
CA VAL A 76 27.13 13.03 -17.98
C VAL A 76 25.80 12.84 -18.70
N GLN A 77 25.10 13.95 -18.97
CA GLN A 77 23.92 13.94 -19.84
C GLN A 77 24.36 13.71 -21.29
N THR A 78 23.89 12.62 -21.88
CA THR A 78 24.25 12.25 -23.26
C THR A 78 23.26 12.77 -24.30
N THR A 79 22.06 13.17 -23.87
CA THR A 79 21.00 13.69 -24.74
C THR A 79 20.34 14.94 -24.16
N LYS A 80 19.71 15.72 -25.03
CA LYS A 80 18.88 16.88 -24.68
C LYS A 80 17.47 16.66 -25.21
N ILE A 81 16.48 17.19 -24.51
CA ILE A 81 15.09 17.17 -24.95
C ILE A 81 14.76 18.60 -25.37
N ASP A 82 14.65 18.80 -26.69
CA ASP A 82 14.25 20.07 -27.29
C ASP A 82 12.80 19.98 -27.81
N ASP A 83 12.21 21.09 -28.23
CA ASP A 83 10.83 21.14 -28.78
C ASP A 83 10.62 20.12 -29.93
N ALA A 84 11.61 19.95 -30.80
CA ALA A 84 11.54 18.99 -31.91
C ALA A 84 11.43 17.52 -31.44
N VAL A 85 12.05 17.17 -30.30
CA VAL A 85 11.96 15.82 -29.72
C VAL A 85 10.57 15.61 -29.11
N VAL A 86 10.05 16.63 -28.43
CA VAL A 86 8.69 16.61 -27.86
C VAL A 86 7.65 16.43 -28.95
N GLU A 87 7.76 17.15 -30.08
CA GLU A 87 6.86 16.99 -31.23
C GLU A 87 6.93 15.60 -31.85
N LYS A 88 8.14 15.03 -32.00
CA LYS A 88 8.31 13.65 -32.48
C LYS A 88 7.62 12.64 -31.58
N ILE A 89 7.69 12.80 -30.26
CA ILE A 89 7.01 11.93 -29.30
C ILE A 89 5.49 12.11 -29.39
N ARG A 90 4.99 13.36 -29.53
CA ARG A 90 3.56 13.64 -29.74
C ARG A 90 3.01 12.97 -31.01
N ALA A 91 3.81 12.85 -32.06
CA ALA A 91 3.41 12.25 -33.33
C ALA A 91 3.36 10.71 -33.32
N LEU A 92 3.82 10.04 -32.25
CA LEU A 92 3.81 8.58 -32.18
C LEU A 92 2.38 8.03 -32.07
N PRO A 93 2.06 6.92 -32.77
CA PRO A 93 0.73 6.33 -32.74
C PRO A 93 0.41 5.77 -31.34
N GLY A 94 -0.72 6.18 -30.76
CA GLY A 94 -1.17 5.75 -29.44
C GLY A 94 -0.81 6.69 -28.29
N VAL A 95 0.01 7.73 -28.54
CA VAL A 95 0.26 8.82 -27.60
C VAL A 95 -0.93 9.78 -27.60
N GLU A 96 -1.49 10.03 -26.41
CA GLU A 96 -2.61 10.95 -26.22
C GLU A 96 -2.15 12.37 -25.92
N TYR A 97 -1.08 12.53 -25.13
CA TYR A 97 -0.34 13.79 -25.03
C TYR A 97 1.10 13.54 -24.60
N CYS A 98 1.97 14.49 -24.94
CA CYS A 98 3.32 14.59 -24.39
C CYS A 98 3.54 16.02 -23.88
N ALA A 99 3.67 16.14 -22.55
CA ALA A 99 3.83 17.39 -21.83
C ALA A 99 5.29 17.54 -21.38
N PRO A 100 6.03 18.52 -21.93
CA PRO A 100 7.39 18.79 -21.47
C PRO A 100 7.41 19.35 -20.05
N GLN A 101 8.52 19.11 -19.36
CA GLN A 101 8.83 19.64 -18.06
C GLN A 101 10.14 20.44 -18.14
N LEU A 102 10.15 21.63 -17.54
CA LEU A 102 11.29 22.53 -17.52
C LEU A 102 11.63 22.90 -16.08
N SER A 103 12.77 22.44 -15.57
CA SER A 103 13.26 22.93 -14.28
C SER A 103 13.92 24.30 -14.40
N MET A 104 13.79 25.08 -13.34
CA MET A 104 14.46 26.37 -13.21
C MET A 104 15.98 26.17 -13.08
N LYS A 105 16.75 26.95 -13.85
CA LYS A 105 18.22 26.87 -13.89
C LYS A 105 18.92 27.78 -12.87
N MET A 106 18.16 28.35 -11.94
CA MET A 106 18.63 29.32 -10.96
C MET A 106 18.13 28.98 -9.55
N PRO A 107 18.86 29.38 -8.50
CA PRO A 107 18.35 29.30 -7.14
C PRO A 107 17.12 30.19 -6.96
N LEU A 108 16.22 29.74 -6.10
CA LEU A 108 14.92 30.35 -5.88
C LEU A 108 14.61 30.31 -4.39
N ARG A 109 14.35 31.48 -3.83
CA ARG A 109 13.87 31.63 -2.46
C ARG A 109 12.36 31.82 -2.49
N ALA A 110 11.63 31.04 -1.73
CA ALA A 110 10.21 31.21 -1.51
C ALA A 110 9.96 31.77 -0.12
N GLU A 111 9.01 32.70 -0.04
CA GLU A 111 8.48 33.25 1.20
C GLU A 111 6.96 33.11 1.19
N ALA A 112 6.44 32.53 2.26
CA ALA A 112 5.00 32.33 2.44
C ALA A 112 4.63 32.55 3.91
N GLU A 113 3.44 33.05 4.16
CA GLU A 113 2.88 33.13 5.51
C GLU A 113 2.00 31.90 5.76
N ILE A 114 2.37 31.10 6.77
CA ILE A 114 1.63 29.89 7.15
C ILE A 114 1.21 30.04 8.61
N ALA A 115 -0.10 30.11 8.85
CA ALA A 115 -0.68 30.22 10.19
C ALA A 115 -0.10 31.38 11.05
N GLY A 116 0.15 32.55 10.45
CA GLY A 116 0.68 33.73 11.13
C GLY A 116 2.20 33.73 11.34
N GLN A 117 2.91 32.75 10.81
CA GLN A 117 4.37 32.69 10.81
C GLN A 117 4.93 32.83 9.39
N GLN A 118 5.99 33.61 9.24
CA GLN A 118 6.72 33.69 7.97
C GLN A 118 7.62 32.47 7.81
N ALA A 119 7.37 31.71 6.75
CA ALA A 119 8.20 30.60 6.32
C ALA A 119 9.06 31.04 5.13
N VAL A 120 10.36 30.87 5.26
CA VAL A 120 11.34 31.16 4.21
C VAL A 120 12.12 29.89 3.93
N THR A 121 12.23 29.52 2.66
CA THR A 121 12.99 28.34 2.26
C THR A 121 13.43 28.43 0.80
N ASP A 122 14.37 27.58 0.40
CA ASP A 122 14.68 27.40 -1.01
C ASP A 122 13.59 26.54 -1.66
N ALA A 123 13.02 27.05 -2.74
CA ALA A 123 11.99 26.35 -3.48
C ALA A 123 12.54 25.81 -4.79
N VAL A 124 12.30 24.54 -5.06
CA VAL A 124 12.45 24.01 -6.41
C VAL A 124 11.18 24.38 -7.16
N VAL A 125 11.32 25.07 -8.30
CA VAL A 125 10.19 25.45 -9.16
C VAL A 125 10.34 24.75 -10.50
N VAL A 126 9.23 24.23 -11.01
CA VAL A 126 9.18 23.42 -12.23
C VAL A 126 8.07 23.93 -13.14
N GLY A 127 8.45 24.28 -14.37
CA GLY A 127 7.54 24.57 -15.47
C GLY A 127 6.91 23.30 -16.02
N VAL A 128 5.58 23.27 -16.08
CA VAL A 128 4.81 22.14 -16.61
C VAL A 128 3.76 22.65 -17.60
N ASP A 129 3.42 21.78 -18.55
CA ASP A 129 2.30 22.01 -19.45
C ASP A 129 0.97 21.99 -18.66
N PRO A 130 0.05 22.96 -18.87
CA PRO A 130 -1.26 23.01 -18.20
C PRO A 130 -2.08 21.72 -18.27
N VAL A 131 -1.94 20.94 -19.35
CA VAL A 131 -2.63 19.65 -19.51
C VAL A 131 -2.29 18.67 -18.39
N THR A 132 -1.08 18.76 -17.83
CA THR A 132 -0.55 17.83 -16.83
C THR A 132 -1.16 18.02 -15.45
N VAL A 133 -1.58 19.24 -15.12
CA VAL A 133 -2.13 19.62 -13.80
C VAL A 133 -3.61 19.97 -13.86
N LYS A 134 -4.25 19.81 -15.02
CA LYS A 134 -5.65 20.22 -15.25
C LYS A 134 -6.64 19.62 -14.24
N SER A 135 -6.42 18.40 -13.77
CA SER A 135 -7.26 17.75 -12.74
C SER A 135 -7.09 18.33 -11.34
N ASP A 136 -5.96 18.98 -11.09
CA ASP A 136 -5.50 19.39 -9.76
C ASP A 136 -5.80 20.87 -9.48
N VAL A 137 -6.18 21.62 -10.53
CA VAL A 137 -6.61 23.02 -10.45
C VAL A 137 -8.06 23.07 -9.95
N LYS A 138 -8.32 23.91 -8.95
CA LYS A 138 -9.68 24.04 -8.41
C LYS A 138 -10.65 24.75 -9.36
N PRO A 139 -11.95 24.40 -9.33
CA PRO A 139 -12.97 25.10 -10.08
C PRO A 139 -12.96 26.60 -9.76
N GLY A 140 -12.87 27.45 -10.80
CA GLY A 140 -12.83 28.91 -10.67
C GLY A 140 -11.44 29.53 -10.87
N TYR A 141 -10.37 28.73 -10.86
CA TYR A 141 -9.02 29.18 -11.18
C TYR A 141 -8.55 28.65 -12.54
N LYS A 142 -7.60 29.37 -13.15
CA LYS A 142 -6.95 28.96 -14.39
C LYS A 142 -5.45 28.81 -14.16
N PHE A 143 -4.86 27.81 -14.80
CA PHE A 143 -3.42 27.59 -14.83
C PHE A 143 -2.97 27.73 -16.28
N ASP A 144 -2.78 28.97 -16.73
CA ASP A 144 -2.36 29.29 -18.09
C ASP A 144 -1.23 30.31 -18.07
N TYR A 145 -0.53 30.43 -19.18
CA TYR A 145 0.50 31.44 -19.37
C TYR A 145 -0.11 32.70 -19.97
N ASP A 146 -0.07 33.80 -19.24
CA ASP A 146 -0.39 35.13 -19.78
C ASP A 146 0.92 35.83 -20.17
N GLU A 147 1.04 36.21 -21.45
CA GLU A 147 2.21 36.92 -22.02
C GLU A 147 2.41 38.32 -21.41
N GLY A 148 1.39 38.86 -20.73
CA GLY A 148 1.53 40.02 -19.86
C GLY A 148 1.95 39.56 -18.47
N THR A 149 2.95 40.20 -17.88
CA THR A 149 3.41 40.00 -16.49
C THR A 149 2.35 40.46 -15.48
N SER A 150 1.09 40.02 -15.60
CA SER A 150 0.03 40.23 -14.64
C SER A 150 0.26 39.27 -13.48
N SER A 151 0.99 39.77 -12.48
CA SER A 151 0.89 39.20 -11.13
C SER A 151 -0.57 39.27 -10.67
N PRO A 152 -1.12 38.22 -10.04
CA PRO A 152 -0.40 37.04 -9.54
C PRO A 152 -0.34 35.89 -10.53
N MET A 153 0.82 35.23 -10.57
CA MET A 153 1.08 34.08 -11.41
C MET A 153 0.47 32.80 -10.81
N PRO A 154 -0.27 31.97 -11.57
CA PRO A 154 -0.87 30.77 -11.02
C PRO A 154 0.19 29.69 -10.73
N CYS A 155 0.16 29.11 -9.53
CA CYS A 155 1.01 27.99 -9.16
C CYS A 155 0.22 26.84 -8.54
N VAL A 156 0.69 25.61 -8.76
CA VAL A 156 0.15 24.40 -8.14
C VAL A 156 1.20 23.84 -7.20
N VAL A 157 0.80 23.54 -5.96
CA VAL A 157 1.72 23.08 -4.92
C VAL A 157 1.45 21.62 -4.60
N PRO A 158 2.47 20.76 -4.47
CA PRO A 158 2.29 19.38 -4.05
C PRO A 158 1.62 19.27 -2.68
N ALA A 159 0.65 18.35 -2.54
CA ALA A 159 0.05 18.00 -1.24
C ALA A 159 1.10 17.53 -0.23
N PHE A 160 2.24 17.04 -0.70
CA PHE A 160 3.40 16.69 0.13
C PHE A 160 3.87 17.82 1.06
N PHE A 161 3.82 19.08 0.63
CA PHE A 161 4.19 20.22 1.49
C PHE A 161 3.21 20.39 2.66
N LEU A 162 1.92 20.17 2.42
CA LEU A 162 0.90 20.18 3.46
C LEU A 162 1.12 19.04 4.46
N ASP A 163 1.42 17.85 3.95
CA ASP A 163 1.74 16.68 4.76
C ASP A 163 2.97 16.94 5.64
N MET A 164 4.04 17.53 5.07
CA MET A 164 5.25 17.90 5.81
C MET A 164 4.96 18.97 6.87
N TYR A 165 4.18 20.01 6.55
CA TYR A 165 3.78 21.03 7.53
C TYR A 165 3.01 20.40 8.69
N ASN A 166 1.97 19.62 8.40
CA ASN A 166 1.12 19.00 9.41
C ASN A 166 1.92 18.02 10.29
N LEU A 167 2.87 17.29 9.71
CA LEU A 167 3.64 16.26 10.39
C LEU A 167 4.82 16.80 11.18
N ALA A 168 5.62 17.69 10.58
CA ALA A 168 6.88 18.15 11.16
C ALA A 168 6.69 19.40 12.01
N TYR A 169 5.80 20.30 11.60
CA TYR A 169 5.71 21.66 12.14
C TYR A 169 4.48 21.87 13.01
N ALA A 170 3.30 21.48 12.53
CA ALA A 170 2.06 21.71 13.29
C ALA A 170 2.01 20.89 14.58
N ASP A 171 2.35 19.60 14.52
CA ASP A 171 2.39 18.73 15.69
C ASP A 171 3.48 19.13 16.70
N SER A 172 4.64 19.61 16.24
CA SER A 172 5.74 20.00 17.14
C SER A 172 5.57 21.40 17.75
N ALA A 173 5.00 22.34 17.00
CA ALA A 173 4.79 23.72 17.43
C ALA A 173 3.40 23.98 18.05
N GLY A 174 2.52 22.96 18.12
CA GLY A 174 1.17 23.08 18.65
C GLY A 174 0.24 23.94 17.78
N LEU A 175 0.50 24.02 16.48
CA LEU A 175 -0.29 24.79 15.51
C LEU A 175 -1.45 23.95 14.95
N PRO A 176 -2.53 24.59 14.46
CA PRO A 176 -3.66 23.87 13.88
C PRO A 176 -3.25 23.16 12.57
N LYS A 177 -3.68 21.90 12.43
CA LYS A 177 -3.54 21.16 11.16
C LYS A 177 -4.41 21.79 10.08
N VAL A 178 -3.85 21.90 8.88
CA VAL A 178 -4.50 22.53 7.73
C VAL A 178 -4.84 21.49 6.67
N ASN A 179 -5.96 21.72 5.97
CA ASN A 179 -6.43 20.87 4.87
C ASN A 179 -6.02 21.47 3.51
N GLU A 180 -6.18 20.69 2.43
CA GLU A 180 -5.84 21.10 1.05
C GLU A 180 -6.56 22.37 0.58
N THR A 181 -7.65 22.76 1.24
CA THR A 181 -8.36 24.00 0.93
C THR A 181 -7.71 25.25 1.49
N PHE A 182 -6.92 25.13 2.55
CA PHE A 182 -6.29 26.25 3.25
C PHE A 182 -5.27 27.04 2.41
N PRO A 183 -4.34 26.40 1.68
CA PRO A 183 -3.35 27.15 0.91
C PRO A 183 -3.92 27.78 -0.37
N ILE A 184 -5.13 27.42 -0.78
CA ILE A 184 -5.66 27.85 -2.09
C ILE A 184 -6.12 29.31 -2.03
N GLY A 185 -5.69 30.08 -3.02
CA GLY A 185 -5.86 31.54 -3.07
C GLY A 185 -4.82 32.30 -2.25
N LYS A 186 -3.96 31.62 -1.48
CA LYS A 186 -2.83 32.25 -0.80
C LYS A 186 -1.70 32.56 -1.78
N HIS A 187 -0.90 33.53 -1.39
CA HIS A 187 0.19 34.08 -2.17
C HIS A 187 1.53 33.60 -1.63
N VAL A 188 2.42 33.22 -2.54
CA VAL A 188 3.80 32.82 -2.27
C VAL A 188 4.69 33.74 -3.08
N LYS A 189 5.57 34.46 -2.39
CA LYS A 189 6.55 35.31 -3.04
C LYS A 189 7.75 34.48 -3.45
N LEU A 190 8.11 34.54 -4.73
CA LEU A 190 9.28 33.90 -5.28
C LEU A 190 10.33 34.96 -5.61
N TYR A 191 11.53 34.79 -5.08
CA TYR A 191 12.69 35.62 -5.39
C TYR A 191 13.62 34.83 -6.31
N LEU A 192 13.66 35.21 -7.59
CA LEU A 192 14.50 34.57 -8.60
C LEU A 192 15.97 34.97 -8.40
N GLY A 193 16.86 33.98 -8.32
CA GLY A 193 18.31 34.18 -8.17
C GLY A 193 18.78 34.39 -6.73
N GLU A 194 17.92 34.15 -5.74
CA GLU A 194 18.29 34.12 -4.33
C GLU A 194 18.23 32.69 -3.77
N SER A 195 19.17 32.35 -2.89
CA SER A 195 19.12 31.13 -2.07
C SER A 195 19.26 31.51 -0.60
N TYR A 196 18.30 31.07 0.18
CA TYR A 196 18.31 31.10 1.63
C TYR A 196 19.34 30.11 2.22
N LEU A 197 19.48 28.91 1.66
CA LEU A 197 20.35 27.88 2.22
C LEU A 197 21.84 28.10 1.91
N LEU A 198 22.15 28.58 0.70
CA LEU A 198 23.52 28.76 0.24
C LEU A 198 24.01 30.21 0.39
N GLY A 199 23.15 31.13 0.87
CA GLY A 199 23.46 32.56 1.00
C GLY A 199 23.79 33.25 -0.33
N ALA A 200 23.50 32.60 -1.46
CA ALA A 200 23.81 33.11 -2.78
C ALA A 200 22.77 34.16 -3.17
N THR A 201 23.23 35.40 -3.37
CA THR A 201 22.42 36.50 -3.86
C THR A 201 22.90 36.91 -5.25
N GLY A 202 22.05 36.71 -6.25
CA GLY A 202 22.16 37.36 -7.54
C GLY A 202 22.54 36.48 -8.72
N ASN A 203 21.98 36.88 -9.87
CA ASN A 203 22.43 36.55 -11.22
C ASN A 203 23.86 37.12 -11.44
N PRO A 204 24.73 36.52 -12.29
CA PRO A 204 25.89 37.23 -12.84
C PRO A 204 25.60 38.63 -13.45
N GLN A 205 24.33 38.99 -13.68
CA GLN A 205 23.86 40.31 -14.14
C GLN A 205 23.20 41.22 -13.08
N GLY A 206 23.14 40.82 -11.79
CA GLY A 206 23.06 41.78 -10.68
C GLY A 206 21.70 42.30 -10.17
N LYS A 207 20.53 41.73 -10.50
CA LYS A 207 19.27 42.02 -9.75
C LYS A 207 18.37 40.79 -9.61
N ALA A 208 17.95 40.49 -8.39
CA ALA A 208 16.87 39.53 -8.11
C ALA A 208 15.52 40.12 -8.54
N ARG A 209 14.62 39.28 -9.07
CA ARG A 209 13.24 39.68 -9.37
C ARG A 209 12.28 38.99 -8.41
N GLU A 210 11.34 39.76 -7.88
CA GLU A 210 10.24 39.27 -7.07
C GLU A 210 9.04 38.97 -7.97
N PHE A 211 8.45 37.79 -7.79
CA PHE A 211 7.21 37.39 -8.43
C PHE A 211 6.22 36.89 -7.38
N ASP A 212 4.99 37.38 -7.47
CA ASP A 212 3.90 36.93 -6.62
C ASP A 212 3.16 35.77 -7.29
N CYS A 213 3.14 34.61 -6.63
CA CYS A 213 2.50 33.40 -7.10
C CYS A 213 1.26 33.06 -6.27
N GLN A 214 0.10 32.96 -6.91
CA GLN A 214 -1.13 32.52 -6.26
C GLN A 214 -1.30 31.01 -6.39
N ILE A 215 -1.55 30.33 -5.28
CA ILE A 215 -1.80 28.89 -5.25
C ILE A 215 -3.21 28.62 -5.78
N VAL A 216 -3.31 28.04 -6.98
CA VAL A 216 -4.59 27.75 -7.67
C VAL A 216 -5.06 26.30 -7.49
N GLY A 217 -4.18 25.43 -7.01
CA GLY A 217 -4.47 24.01 -6.85
C GLY A 217 -3.40 23.27 -6.07
N MET A 218 -3.70 22.02 -5.73
CA MET A 218 -2.73 21.11 -5.11
C MET A 218 -2.66 19.80 -5.87
N THR A 219 -1.44 19.36 -6.18
CA THR A 219 -1.23 18.08 -6.88
C THR A 219 -0.92 16.96 -5.92
N GLN A 220 -1.56 15.81 -6.12
CA GLN A 220 -1.22 14.55 -5.45
C GLN A 220 -0.34 13.64 -6.34
N ASN A 221 -0.01 14.10 -7.54
CA ASN A 221 0.78 13.32 -8.49
C ASN A 221 2.21 13.09 -7.95
N PRO A 222 2.64 11.82 -7.79
CA PRO A 222 3.96 11.49 -7.26
C PRO A 222 5.13 12.07 -8.06
N SER A 223 4.94 12.30 -9.36
CA SER A 223 5.99 12.80 -10.25
C SER A 223 6.40 14.25 -9.91
N PHE A 224 5.56 14.99 -9.18
CA PHE A 224 5.79 16.40 -8.86
C PHE A 224 6.04 16.66 -7.38
N ARG A 225 6.41 15.66 -6.58
CA ARG A 225 6.55 15.80 -5.11
C ARG A 225 7.51 16.90 -4.64
N SER A 226 8.50 17.26 -5.45
CA SER A 226 9.66 18.04 -5.00
C SER A 226 9.71 19.46 -5.56
N GLY A 227 8.60 20.08 -5.97
CA GLY A 227 8.65 21.48 -6.40
C GLY A 227 7.30 22.15 -6.64
N ILE A 228 7.30 23.48 -6.60
CA ILE A 228 6.16 24.32 -6.97
C ILE A 228 6.02 24.29 -8.49
N LEU A 229 4.80 24.02 -8.97
CA LEU A 229 4.51 23.90 -10.39
C LEU A 229 3.99 25.22 -10.94
N ILE A 230 4.54 25.61 -12.08
CA ILE A 230 4.17 26.84 -12.79
C ILE A 230 3.94 26.56 -14.28
N PRO A 231 3.16 27.39 -15.00
CA PRO A 231 3.01 27.24 -16.44
C PRO A 231 4.38 27.30 -17.13
N ILE A 232 4.60 26.40 -18.09
CA ILE A 232 5.90 26.26 -18.76
C ILE A 232 6.37 27.54 -19.46
N GLY A 233 5.45 28.40 -19.90
CA GLY A 233 5.76 29.71 -20.49
C GLY A 233 6.56 30.60 -19.55
N TYR A 234 6.12 30.74 -18.30
CA TYR A 234 6.85 31.52 -17.27
C TYR A 234 8.22 30.92 -16.98
N ALA A 235 8.31 29.60 -16.86
CA ALA A 235 9.59 28.92 -16.62
C ALA A 235 10.59 29.17 -17.77
N ARG A 236 10.11 29.19 -19.02
CA ARG A 236 10.93 29.50 -20.20
C ARG A 236 11.39 30.96 -20.18
N GLU A 237 10.50 31.89 -19.89
CA GLU A 237 10.81 33.31 -19.77
C GLU A 237 11.86 33.59 -18.70
N PHE A 238 11.70 32.98 -17.51
CA PHE A 238 12.65 33.14 -16.42
C PHE A 238 14.01 32.53 -16.76
N ASN A 239 14.04 31.32 -17.33
CA ASN A 239 15.29 30.70 -17.76
C ASN A 239 16.00 31.52 -18.86
N LYS A 240 15.23 32.10 -19.80
CA LYS A 240 15.76 33.02 -20.83
C LYS A 240 16.35 34.26 -20.20
N TRP A 241 15.68 34.85 -19.21
CA TRP A 241 16.20 36.01 -18.46
C TRP A 241 17.51 35.69 -17.73
N PHE A 242 17.62 34.53 -17.08
CA PHE A 242 18.80 34.17 -16.29
C PHE A 242 20.00 33.73 -17.16
N THR A 243 19.76 32.95 -18.20
CA THR A 243 20.82 32.38 -19.05
C THR A 243 21.11 33.17 -20.32
N GLY A 244 20.27 34.15 -20.66
CA GLY A 244 20.38 34.94 -21.90
C GLY A 244 20.13 34.16 -23.19
N THR A 245 19.74 32.87 -23.10
CA THR A 245 19.58 32.00 -24.26
C THR A 245 18.15 31.47 -24.32
N ASP A 246 17.51 31.63 -25.48
CA ASP A 246 16.16 31.11 -25.75
C ASP A 246 16.23 29.68 -26.30
N LYS A 247 16.85 28.77 -25.53
CA LYS A 247 16.93 27.35 -25.86
C LYS A 247 16.13 26.55 -24.85
N ALA A 248 15.03 25.96 -25.31
CA ALA A 248 14.21 25.05 -24.54
C ALA A 248 14.98 23.73 -24.33
N ASP A 249 15.50 23.55 -23.12
CA ASP A 249 16.27 22.38 -22.70
C ASP A 249 15.50 21.71 -21.57
N TYR A 250 14.61 20.78 -21.95
CA TYR A 250 13.68 20.13 -21.05
C TYR A 250 14.37 19.03 -20.25
N ASN A 251 14.06 18.93 -18.96
CA ASN A 251 14.65 17.91 -18.09
C ASN A 251 13.85 16.61 -18.06
N ALA A 252 12.58 16.66 -18.43
CA ALA A 252 11.73 15.48 -18.60
C ALA A 252 10.57 15.78 -19.56
N ALA A 253 9.95 14.73 -20.08
CA ALA A 253 8.67 14.81 -20.79
C ALA A 253 7.71 13.74 -20.26
N HIS A 254 6.53 14.18 -19.83
CA HIS A 254 5.44 13.31 -19.37
C HIS A 254 4.60 12.89 -20.57
N VAL A 255 4.66 11.61 -20.91
CA VAL A 255 3.97 11.04 -22.06
C VAL A 255 2.82 10.19 -21.55
N ARG A 256 1.60 10.44 -22.01
CA ARG A 256 0.47 9.56 -21.74
C ARG A 256 0.09 8.80 -23.00
N VAL A 257 0.12 7.48 -22.89
CA VAL A 257 -0.32 6.54 -23.93
C VAL A 257 -1.78 6.19 -23.65
N GLY A 258 -2.68 6.52 -24.58
CA GLY A 258 -4.10 6.19 -24.47
C GLY A 258 -4.39 4.72 -24.79
N ASP A 259 -3.62 4.15 -25.73
CA ASP A 259 -3.71 2.75 -26.12
C ASP A 259 -2.63 1.90 -25.44
N LEU A 260 -3.01 1.20 -24.38
CA LEU A 260 -2.10 0.36 -23.59
C LEU A 260 -1.48 -0.78 -24.42
N ALA A 261 -2.08 -1.19 -25.54
CA ALA A 261 -1.51 -2.23 -26.40
C ALA A 261 -0.25 -1.76 -27.14
N LYS A 262 -0.12 -0.45 -27.34
CA LYS A 262 1.03 0.18 -28.02
C LYS A 262 2.09 0.70 -27.06
N LEU A 263 1.92 0.48 -25.76
CA LEU A 263 2.80 1.06 -24.74
C LEU A 263 4.25 0.56 -24.88
N ASP A 264 4.46 -0.71 -25.18
CA ASP A 264 5.79 -1.28 -25.38
C ASP A 264 6.46 -0.77 -26.67
N GLU A 265 5.66 -0.55 -27.72
CA GLU A 265 6.10 0.06 -28.99
C GLU A 265 6.52 1.52 -28.79
N VAL A 266 5.70 2.33 -28.09
CA VAL A 266 6.01 3.72 -27.75
C VAL A 266 7.24 3.79 -26.85
N THR A 267 7.36 2.90 -25.86
CA THR A 267 8.53 2.84 -24.96
C THR A 267 9.81 2.55 -25.75
N SER A 268 9.75 1.61 -26.69
CA SER A 268 10.88 1.25 -27.56
C SER A 268 11.25 2.37 -28.52
N ALA A 269 10.25 3.07 -29.07
CA ALA A 269 10.45 4.23 -29.94
C ALA A 269 11.14 5.39 -29.20
N ILE A 270 10.71 5.70 -27.97
CA ILE A 270 11.35 6.74 -27.14
C ILE A 270 12.77 6.30 -26.72
N ALA A 271 12.97 5.03 -26.37
CA ALA A 271 14.30 4.51 -26.07
C ALA A 271 15.25 4.59 -27.28
N GLY A 272 14.72 4.38 -28.49
CA GLY A 272 15.43 4.58 -29.76
C GLY A 272 15.89 6.02 -30.01
N MET A 273 15.24 7.01 -29.39
CA MET A 273 15.66 8.41 -29.39
C MET A 273 16.78 8.70 -28.37
N ASN A 274 17.36 7.67 -27.76
CA ASN A 274 18.40 7.75 -26.73
C ASN A 274 17.94 8.49 -25.46
N LEU A 275 16.65 8.36 -25.14
CA LEU A 275 16.04 8.81 -23.90
C LEU A 275 15.84 7.63 -22.95
N THR A 276 15.91 7.89 -21.66
CA THR A 276 15.53 6.91 -20.63
C THR A 276 14.04 7.01 -20.39
N VAL A 277 13.32 5.91 -20.58
CA VAL A 277 11.89 5.84 -20.26
C VAL A 277 11.74 5.20 -18.89
N GLU A 278 11.30 5.98 -17.92
CA GLU A 278 10.80 5.46 -16.66
C GLU A 278 9.30 5.18 -16.84
N SER A 279 8.94 3.91 -16.95
CA SER A 279 7.54 3.51 -16.89
C SER A 279 7.10 3.42 -15.44
N ASN A 280 5.95 4.00 -15.12
CA ASN A 280 5.38 3.86 -13.79
C ASN A 280 5.01 2.40 -13.47
N ARG A 281 4.87 1.56 -14.49
CA ARG A 281 4.70 0.11 -14.35
C ARG A 281 5.86 -0.52 -13.59
N ASP A 282 7.10 -0.14 -13.87
CA ASP A 282 8.29 -0.73 -13.22
C ASP A 282 8.32 -0.39 -11.73
N VAL A 283 7.88 0.82 -11.37
CA VAL A 283 7.76 1.27 -9.97
C VAL A 283 6.69 0.45 -9.25
N ILE A 284 5.52 0.26 -9.88
CA ILE A 284 4.43 -0.56 -9.32
C ILE A 284 4.85 -2.03 -9.21
N GLU A 285 5.58 -2.57 -10.19
CA GLU A 285 6.06 -3.95 -10.17
C GLU A 285 7.09 -4.18 -9.07
N LYS A 286 8.04 -3.26 -8.89
CA LYS A 286 8.98 -3.29 -7.74
C LYS A 286 8.24 -3.21 -6.42
N PHE A 287 7.25 -2.32 -6.31
CA PHE A 287 6.43 -2.21 -5.11
C PHE A 287 5.65 -3.50 -4.82
N ARG A 288 5.03 -4.10 -5.86
CA ARG A 288 4.34 -5.40 -5.78
C ARG A 288 5.29 -6.51 -5.35
N PHE A 289 6.53 -6.51 -5.82
CA PHE A 289 7.53 -7.49 -5.42
C PHE A 289 7.84 -7.39 -3.92
N VAL A 290 8.07 -6.19 -3.40
CA VAL A 290 8.32 -5.96 -1.96
C VAL A 290 7.12 -6.41 -1.13
N VAL A 291 5.91 -5.99 -1.50
CA VAL A 291 4.67 -6.36 -0.79
C VAL A 291 4.48 -7.89 -0.79
N ARG A 292 4.69 -8.53 -1.95
CA ARG A 292 4.57 -9.98 -2.08
C ARG A 292 5.61 -10.71 -1.24
N SER A 293 6.84 -10.21 -1.19
CA SER A 293 7.91 -10.77 -0.36
C SER A 293 7.55 -10.73 1.13
N VAL A 294 7.08 -9.58 1.62
CA VAL A 294 6.58 -9.45 3.01
C VAL A 294 5.42 -10.41 3.27
N THR A 295 4.45 -10.50 2.35
CA THR A 295 3.30 -11.40 2.47
C THR A 295 3.73 -12.87 2.58
N VAL A 296 4.71 -13.29 1.77
CA VAL A 296 5.25 -14.66 1.82
C VAL A 296 5.95 -14.93 3.15
N MET A 297 6.76 -13.98 3.64
CA MET A 297 7.43 -14.12 4.94
C MET A 297 6.42 -14.24 6.09
N THR A 298 5.43 -13.35 6.15
CA THR A 298 4.41 -13.41 7.21
C THR A 298 3.54 -14.66 7.07
N GLY A 299 3.23 -15.10 5.84
CA GLY A 299 2.54 -16.36 5.57
C GLY A 299 3.32 -17.59 6.07
N ALA A 300 4.65 -17.59 5.94
CA ALA A 300 5.50 -18.64 6.49
C ALA A 300 5.42 -18.69 8.02
N PHE A 301 5.40 -17.53 8.70
CA PHE A 301 5.15 -17.47 10.15
C PHE A 301 3.79 -18.05 10.53
N ALA A 302 2.72 -17.72 9.79
CA ALA A 302 1.40 -18.30 10.02
C ALA A 302 1.40 -19.83 9.89
N LEU A 303 2.14 -20.37 8.91
CA LEU A 303 2.27 -21.81 8.70
C LEU A 303 2.98 -22.51 9.88
N ILE A 304 4.01 -21.87 10.45
CA ILE A 304 4.68 -22.37 11.67
C ILE A 304 3.69 -22.44 12.85
N VAL A 305 2.88 -21.41 13.04
CA VAL A 305 1.86 -21.37 14.11
C VAL A 305 0.82 -22.47 13.93
N VAL A 306 0.35 -22.70 12.70
CA VAL A 306 -0.56 -23.81 12.37
C VAL A 306 0.10 -25.16 12.64
N ALA A 307 1.39 -25.33 12.32
CA ALA A 307 2.13 -26.56 12.60
C ALA A 307 2.26 -26.82 14.11
N ILE A 308 2.60 -25.80 14.91
CA ILE A 308 2.66 -25.90 16.38
C ILE A 308 1.28 -26.27 16.95
N ALA A 309 0.22 -25.63 16.48
CA ALA A 309 -1.14 -25.94 16.87
C ALA A 309 -1.53 -27.39 16.51
N ALA A 310 -1.19 -27.83 15.29
CA ALA A 310 -1.42 -29.20 14.81
C ALA A 310 -0.75 -30.25 15.70
N VAL A 311 0.52 -30.05 16.09
CA VAL A 311 1.25 -30.95 17.00
C VAL A 311 0.61 -30.95 18.39
N SER A 312 0.25 -29.78 18.91
CA SER A 312 -0.42 -29.65 20.22
C SER A 312 -1.76 -30.39 20.26
N ILE A 313 -2.58 -30.21 19.22
CA ILE A 313 -3.87 -30.90 19.04
C ILE A 313 -3.65 -32.40 18.94
N PHE A 314 -2.69 -32.85 18.12
CA PHE A 314 -2.38 -34.28 17.99
C PHE A 314 -2.01 -34.93 19.33
N ASN A 315 -1.15 -34.29 20.11
CA ASN A 315 -0.71 -34.80 21.40
C ASN A 315 -1.87 -34.87 22.40
N THR A 316 -2.66 -33.80 22.48
CA THR A 316 -3.81 -33.75 23.39
C THR A 316 -4.86 -34.79 23.01
N PHE A 317 -5.15 -34.91 21.72
CA PHE A 317 -6.19 -35.81 21.25
C PHE A 317 -5.77 -37.29 21.28
N SER A 318 -4.50 -37.59 21.07
CA SER A 318 -3.95 -38.95 21.24
C SER A 318 -4.07 -39.43 22.69
N LEU A 319 -3.86 -38.52 23.65
CA LEU A 319 -4.07 -38.80 25.07
C LEU A 319 -5.57 -39.04 25.37
N ILE A 320 -6.46 -38.20 24.84
CA ILE A 320 -7.92 -38.39 24.98
C ILE A 320 -8.36 -39.74 24.42
N MET A 321 -7.88 -40.09 23.23
CA MET A 321 -8.16 -41.38 22.58
C MET A 321 -7.73 -42.57 23.42
N THR A 322 -6.58 -42.46 24.09
CA THR A 322 -6.05 -43.53 24.95
C THR A 322 -6.91 -43.70 26.20
N GLN A 323 -7.30 -42.59 26.85
CA GLN A 323 -8.19 -42.64 28.02
C GLN A 323 -9.62 -43.12 27.70
N ARG A 324 -10.03 -43.05 26.43
CA ARG A 324 -11.36 -43.47 25.96
C ARG A 324 -11.34 -44.84 25.26
N ARG A 325 -10.25 -45.62 25.40
CA ARG A 325 -10.17 -46.99 24.86
C ARG A 325 -11.29 -47.89 25.36
N GLY A 326 -11.63 -47.81 26.66
CA GLY A 326 -12.74 -48.57 27.25
C GLY A 326 -14.10 -48.23 26.61
N GLU A 327 -14.38 -46.94 26.37
CA GLU A 327 -15.60 -46.50 25.68
C GLU A 327 -15.66 -47.04 24.23
N VAL A 328 -14.54 -47.01 23.51
CA VAL A 328 -14.42 -47.59 22.16
C VAL A 328 -14.65 -49.10 22.19
N GLY A 329 -14.08 -49.80 23.18
CA GLY A 329 -14.26 -51.24 23.40
C GLY A 329 -15.72 -51.61 23.66
N LEU A 330 -16.39 -50.87 24.55
CA LEU A 330 -17.80 -51.07 24.88
C LEU A 330 -18.71 -50.83 23.66
N LEU A 331 -18.52 -49.74 22.94
CA LEU A 331 -19.30 -49.44 21.72
C LEU A 331 -19.13 -50.54 20.65
N ARG A 332 -17.94 -51.13 20.55
CA ARG A 332 -17.69 -52.25 19.63
C ARG A 332 -18.25 -53.58 20.14
N ALA A 333 -18.25 -53.83 21.44
CA ALA A 333 -18.83 -55.03 22.06
C ALA A 333 -20.34 -55.10 21.89
N VAL A 334 -21.04 -53.95 21.95
CA VAL A 334 -22.50 -53.85 21.73
C VAL A 334 -22.86 -53.83 20.23
N GLY A 335 -21.91 -54.10 19.33
CA GLY A 335 -22.15 -54.27 17.89
C GLY A 335 -21.88 -53.03 17.02
N GLY A 336 -21.27 -51.97 17.57
CA GLY A 336 -20.87 -50.79 16.79
C GLY A 336 -19.77 -51.09 15.77
N THR A 337 -20.01 -50.77 14.49
CA THR A 337 -18.99 -50.93 13.44
C THR A 337 -17.83 -49.94 13.62
N ARG A 338 -16.61 -50.30 13.17
CA ARG A 338 -15.46 -49.39 13.17
C ARG A 338 -15.80 -48.04 12.52
N LYS A 339 -16.47 -48.05 11.37
CA LYS A 339 -16.85 -46.83 10.64
C LYS A 339 -17.77 -45.93 11.46
N THR A 340 -18.71 -46.52 12.21
CA THR A 340 -19.61 -45.76 13.09
C THR A 340 -18.83 -45.08 14.23
N VAL A 341 -17.92 -45.82 14.87
CA VAL A 341 -17.10 -45.30 15.96
C VAL A 341 -16.15 -44.21 15.46
N THR A 342 -15.42 -44.45 14.35
CA THR A 342 -14.54 -43.43 13.76
C THR A 342 -15.31 -42.17 13.39
N LYS A 343 -16.52 -42.28 12.80
CA LYS A 343 -17.35 -41.11 12.47
C LYS A 343 -17.76 -40.32 13.72
N LEU A 344 -18.13 -40.99 14.80
CA LEU A 344 -18.52 -40.33 16.06
C LEU A 344 -17.40 -39.43 16.60
N PHE A 345 -16.18 -39.97 16.68
CA PHE A 345 -15.04 -39.19 17.16
C PHE A 345 -14.57 -38.13 16.17
N LEU A 346 -14.64 -38.39 14.86
CA LEU A 346 -14.37 -37.38 13.84
C LEU A 346 -15.34 -36.21 13.94
N THR A 347 -16.63 -36.47 14.18
CA THR A 347 -17.61 -35.40 14.39
C THR A 347 -17.32 -34.60 15.66
N GLU A 348 -16.86 -35.25 16.73
CA GLU A 348 -16.46 -34.58 17.96
C GLU A 348 -15.27 -33.63 17.72
N VAL A 349 -14.23 -34.09 17.03
CA VAL A 349 -13.08 -33.23 16.67
C VAL A 349 -13.51 -32.10 15.75
N ALA A 350 -14.32 -32.39 14.73
CA ALA A 350 -14.80 -31.39 13.80
C ALA A 350 -15.59 -30.29 14.53
N SER A 351 -16.42 -30.66 15.52
CA SER A 351 -17.13 -29.69 16.36
C SER A 351 -16.17 -28.83 17.18
N ILE A 352 -15.11 -29.40 17.78
CA ILE A 352 -14.09 -28.64 18.51
C ILE A 352 -13.35 -27.67 17.58
N GLY A 353 -12.95 -28.15 16.39
CA GLY A 353 -12.30 -27.33 15.35
C GLY A 353 -13.18 -26.18 14.87
N LEU A 354 -14.47 -26.45 14.65
CA LEU A 354 -15.45 -25.45 14.25
C LEU A 354 -15.65 -24.41 15.34
N ILE A 355 -15.86 -24.83 16.59
CA ILE A 355 -16.05 -23.93 17.74
C ILE A 355 -14.80 -23.07 17.94
N GLY A 356 -13.62 -23.68 17.98
CA GLY A 356 -12.35 -22.95 18.11
C GLY A 356 -12.13 -21.97 16.96
N GLY A 357 -12.43 -22.38 15.72
CA GLY A 357 -12.32 -21.52 14.54
C GLY A 357 -13.28 -20.33 14.59
N VAL A 358 -14.54 -20.56 14.93
CA VAL A 358 -15.55 -19.49 15.08
C VAL A 358 -15.14 -18.53 16.20
N ILE A 359 -14.70 -19.03 17.35
CA ILE A 359 -14.23 -18.19 18.47
C ILE A 359 -13.00 -17.38 18.03
N GLY A 360 -12.04 -18.00 17.33
CA GLY A 360 -10.85 -17.32 16.83
C GLY A 360 -11.16 -16.18 15.86
N VAL A 361 -12.08 -16.40 14.92
CA VAL A 361 -12.55 -15.35 14.01
C VAL A 361 -13.34 -14.27 14.76
N ALA A 362 -14.29 -14.67 15.60
CA ALA A 362 -15.14 -13.74 16.35
C ALA A 362 -14.35 -12.85 17.31
N ALA A 363 -13.26 -13.37 17.89
CA ALA A 363 -12.35 -12.60 18.73
C ALA A 363 -11.41 -11.71 17.91
N SER A 364 -10.81 -12.25 16.84
CA SER A 364 -9.81 -11.51 16.05
C SER A 364 -10.42 -10.37 15.22
N TRP A 365 -11.63 -10.52 14.69
CA TRP A 365 -12.24 -9.49 13.85
C TRP A 365 -12.39 -8.13 14.55
N PRO A 366 -13.07 -8.00 15.71
CA PRO A 366 -13.18 -6.72 16.41
C PRO A 366 -11.82 -6.23 16.93
N LEU A 367 -10.93 -7.14 17.35
CA LEU A 367 -9.57 -6.77 17.79
C LEU A 367 -8.76 -6.14 16.65
N LEU A 368 -8.86 -6.69 15.44
CA LEU A 368 -8.19 -6.15 14.25
C LEU A 368 -8.78 -4.80 13.85
N ALA A 369 -10.11 -4.64 13.88
CA ALA A 369 -10.74 -3.36 13.59
C ALA A 369 -10.36 -2.28 14.63
N TRP A 370 -10.27 -2.66 15.91
CA TRP A 370 -9.81 -1.78 16.97
C TRP A 370 -8.33 -1.41 16.81
N ALA A 371 -7.48 -2.39 16.50
CA ALA A 371 -6.06 -2.18 16.26
C ALA A 371 -5.83 -1.28 15.04
N ASP A 372 -6.58 -1.48 13.95
CA ASP A 372 -6.55 -0.63 12.76
C ASP A 372 -6.82 0.84 13.13
N GLY A 373 -7.92 1.10 13.86
CA GLY A 373 -8.26 2.45 14.30
C GLY A 373 -7.23 3.09 15.24
N ARG A 374 -6.62 2.32 16.15
CA ARG A 374 -5.59 2.83 17.08
C ARG A 374 -4.26 3.10 16.38
N ILE A 375 -3.82 2.19 15.53
CA ILE A 375 -2.56 2.30 14.80
C ILE A 375 -2.67 3.45 13.79
N LEU A 376 -3.77 3.52 13.02
CA LEU A 376 -3.98 4.62 12.07
C LEU A 376 -4.22 5.98 12.73
N ALA A 377 -4.71 6.03 13.97
CA ALA A 377 -4.83 7.28 14.72
C ALA A 377 -3.48 7.80 15.22
N GLN A 378 -2.52 6.91 15.50
CA GLN A 378 -1.15 7.28 15.88
C GLN A 378 -0.26 7.53 14.67
N LEU A 379 -0.58 6.90 13.53
CA LEU A 379 0.09 7.20 12.28
C LEU A 379 -0.39 8.56 11.76
N PRO A 380 0.52 9.37 11.21
CA PRO A 380 0.10 10.61 10.61
C PRO A 380 -0.70 10.34 9.34
N LYS A 381 -1.80 11.06 9.18
CA LYS A 381 -2.63 11.01 7.97
C LYS A 381 -1.87 11.67 6.82
N VAL A 382 -1.01 10.89 6.18
CA VAL A 382 -0.27 11.28 4.98
C VAL A 382 -0.93 10.68 3.75
N SER A 383 -0.83 11.39 2.65
CA SER A 383 -1.50 11.03 1.39
C SER A 383 -1.11 9.63 0.88
N PHE A 384 0.06 9.11 1.26
CA PHE A 384 0.60 7.83 0.78
C PHE A 384 0.27 6.58 1.62
N LEU A 385 -0.21 6.71 2.87
CA LEU A 385 -0.52 5.54 3.71
C LEU A 385 -1.89 4.94 3.34
N PRO A 386 -2.05 3.60 3.33
CA PRO A 386 -3.35 2.98 3.08
C PRO A 386 -4.38 3.37 4.16
N GLU A 387 -5.64 3.56 3.77
CA GLU A 387 -6.73 3.94 4.68
C GLU A 387 -7.12 2.83 5.68
N ARG A 388 -6.76 1.58 5.37
CA ARG A 388 -6.93 0.41 6.23
C ARG A 388 -5.70 -0.47 6.15
N LEU A 389 -5.09 -0.77 7.28
CA LEU A 389 -3.95 -1.70 7.38
C LEU A 389 -4.44 -3.15 7.41
N PHE A 390 -5.53 -3.41 8.13
CA PHE A 390 -6.13 -4.74 8.23
C PHE A 390 -7.46 -4.80 7.47
N PHE A 391 -7.53 -5.66 6.46
CA PHE A 391 -8.76 -5.90 5.73
C PHE A 391 -9.27 -7.32 6.00
N VAL A 392 -10.40 -7.42 6.69
CA VAL A 392 -11.07 -8.70 6.96
C VAL A 392 -12.27 -8.86 6.03
N SER A 393 -12.27 -9.92 5.24
CA SER A 393 -13.38 -10.28 4.35
C SER A 393 -14.11 -11.53 4.85
N TRP A 394 -15.42 -11.60 4.61
CA TRP A 394 -16.23 -12.78 4.92
C TRP A 394 -15.69 -14.08 4.30
N PRO A 395 -15.26 -14.12 3.02
CA PRO A 395 -14.66 -15.31 2.45
C PRO A 395 -13.40 -15.76 3.19
N MET A 396 -12.57 -14.82 3.64
CA MET A 396 -11.37 -15.12 4.42
C MET A 396 -11.70 -15.70 5.79
N ALA A 397 -12.70 -15.14 6.48
CA ALA A 397 -13.18 -15.64 7.76
C ALA A 397 -13.69 -17.09 7.63
N VAL A 398 -14.53 -17.36 6.62
CA VAL A 398 -15.04 -18.72 6.35
C VAL A 398 -13.89 -19.66 6.00
N ALA A 399 -12.95 -19.24 5.14
CA ALA A 399 -11.78 -20.04 4.78
C ALA A 399 -10.93 -20.41 6.01
N CYS A 400 -10.73 -19.48 6.95
CA CYS A 400 -10.00 -19.74 8.19
C CYS A 400 -10.71 -20.80 9.04
N VAL A 401 -12.02 -20.68 9.27
CA VAL A 401 -12.80 -21.65 10.05
C VAL A 401 -12.78 -23.03 9.40
N VAL A 402 -12.96 -23.10 8.08
CA VAL A 402 -12.92 -24.36 7.33
C VAL A 402 -11.53 -24.97 7.42
N SER A 403 -10.47 -24.19 7.19
CA SER A 403 -9.09 -24.69 7.27
C SER A 403 -8.74 -25.19 8.67
N ALA A 404 -9.17 -24.50 9.73
CA ALA A 404 -8.93 -24.90 11.11
C ALA A 404 -9.61 -26.23 11.44
N THR A 405 -10.87 -26.37 11.02
CA THR A 405 -11.63 -27.62 11.17
C THR A 405 -10.95 -28.76 10.42
N LEU A 406 -10.51 -28.51 9.19
CA LEU A 406 -9.87 -29.50 8.33
C LEU A 406 -8.50 -29.93 8.89
N VAL A 407 -7.69 -28.98 9.38
CA VAL A 407 -6.42 -29.27 10.08
C VAL A 407 -6.69 -30.12 11.33
N CYS A 408 -7.67 -29.78 12.17
CA CYS A 408 -8.01 -30.57 13.36
C CYS A 408 -8.40 -32.02 13.00
N VAL A 409 -9.23 -32.19 11.97
CA VAL A 409 -9.66 -33.51 11.51
C VAL A 409 -8.48 -34.31 10.96
N LEU A 410 -7.64 -33.71 10.11
CA LEU A 410 -6.49 -34.39 9.51
C LEU A 410 -5.45 -34.79 10.54
N THR A 411 -5.16 -33.93 11.52
CA THR A 411 -4.15 -34.21 12.54
C THR A 411 -4.59 -35.32 13.48
N THR A 412 -5.87 -35.38 13.84
CA THR A 412 -6.39 -36.38 14.79
C THR A 412 -6.77 -37.71 14.15
N LEU A 413 -7.00 -37.75 12.84
CA LEU A 413 -7.39 -38.95 12.10
C LEU A 413 -6.48 -40.16 12.36
N PRO A 414 -5.12 -40.04 12.34
CA PRO A 414 -4.24 -41.18 12.63
C PRO A 414 -4.45 -41.77 14.02
N ALA A 415 -4.66 -40.93 15.05
CA ALA A 415 -4.89 -41.37 16.42
C ALA A 415 -6.22 -42.14 16.53
N ILE A 416 -7.29 -41.61 15.93
CA ILE A 416 -8.61 -42.26 15.92
C ILE A 416 -8.55 -43.62 15.20
N LEU A 417 -7.88 -43.68 14.05
CA LEU A 417 -7.75 -44.91 13.27
C LEU A 417 -6.93 -45.98 14.00
N ARG A 418 -5.84 -45.60 14.67
CA ARG A 418 -5.02 -46.52 15.48
C ARG A 418 -5.85 -47.16 16.59
N THR A 419 -6.59 -46.36 17.37
CA THR A 419 -7.40 -46.85 18.49
C THR A 419 -8.57 -47.71 18.03
N THR A 420 -9.30 -47.28 17.00
CA THR A 420 -10.45 -48.04 16.46
C THR A 420 -10.04 -49.35 15.78
N ARG A 421 -8.76 -49.49 15.37
CA ARG A 421 -8.22 -50.73 14.80
C ARG A 421 -7.84 -51.79 15.83
N MET A 422 -7.69 -51.47 17.11
CA MET A 422 -7.38 -52.48 18.14
C MET A 422 -8.52 -53.49 18.33
N GLN A 423 -8.21 -54.69 18.81
CA GLN A 423 -9.25 -55.70 19.10
C GLN A 423 -10.04 -55.31 20.37
N PRO A 424 -11.35 -55.61 20.47
CA PRO A 424 -12.16 -55.25 21.64
C PRO A 424 -11.60 -55.80 22.96
N THR A 425 -11.06 -57.01 22.93
CA THR A 425 -10.42 -57.67 24.08
C THR A 425 -9.19 -56.93 24.56
N GLN A 426 -8.35 -56.45 23.63
CA GLN A 426 -7.16 -55.64 23.93
C GLN A 426 -7.53 -54.25 24.49
N LEU A 427 -8.62 -53.65 24.00
CA LEU A 427 -9.08 -52.33 24.45
C LEU A 427 -9.61 -52.34 25.89
N VAL A 428 -10.17 -53.46 26.34
CA VAL A 428 -10.70 -53.62 27.71
C VAL A 428 -9.62 -54.05 28.70
N SER A 429 -8.58 -54.78 28.24
CA SER A 429 -7.46 -55.17 29.10
C SER A 429 -6.45 -54.04 29.37
N GLU A 430 -6.38 -53.04 28.49
CA GLU A 430 -5.47 -51.88 28.59
C GLU A 430 -6.16 -50.59 29.08
N ALA A 431 -7.47 -50.63 29.32
CA ALA A 431 -8.25 -49.51 29.86
C ALA A 431 -8.34 -49.62 31.39
#